data_AF-A0A5C9CE55-F1
#
_entry.id   AF-A0A5C9CE55-F1
#
_cell.length_a   1.000
_cell.length_b   1.000
_cell.length_c   1.000
_cell.angle_alpha   90.00
_cell.angle_beta   90.00
_cell.angle_gamma   90.00
#
_symmetry.space_group_name_H-M   'P 1'
#
loop_
_entity.id
_entity.type
_entity.pdbx_description
1 polymer ?
#
loop_
_entity_poly.entity_id
_entity_poly.type
_entity_poly.pdbx_seq_one_letter_code
_entity_poly.pdbx_strand_id
1 'polypeptide(L)' 'MQNVEIARIFEELADLLELDGANPFRVRAYRNAARTV' A
#
# COMPACT_ATOMS: atom_id res chain seq x y z
N MET A 1 -6.95 -16.64 2.10
CA MET A 1 -6.58 -16.03 3.40
C MET A 1 -5.31 -15.20 3.27
N GLN A 2 -4.19 -15.77 2.79
CA GLN A 2 -2.91 -15.05 2.65
C GLN A 2 -2.97 -13.78 1.77
N ASN A 3 -3.66 -13.79 0.63
CA ASN A 3 -3.77 -12.61 -0.24
C ASN A 3 -4.38 -11.40 0.49
N VAL A 4 -5.37 -11.63 1.35
CA VAL A 4 -6.02 -10.58 2.14
C VAL A 4 -5.04 -9.95 3.13
N GLU A 5 -4.14 -10.75 3.71
CA GLU A 5 -3.10 -10.26 4.62
C GLU A 5 -2.05 -9.44 3.86
N ILE A 6 -1.63 -9.90 2.68
CA ILE A 6 -0.68 -9.17 1.83
C ILE A 6 -1.29 -7.83 1.38
N ALA A 7 -2.56 -7.83 0.96
CA ALA A 7 -3.26 -6.61 0.58
C ALA A 7 -3.34 -5.60 1.73
N ARG A 8 -3.60 -6.07 2.96
CA ARG A 8 -3.61 -5.21 4.16
C ARG A 8 -2.25 -4.58 4.44
N ILE A 9 -1.16 -5.35 4.31
CA ILE A 9 0.20 -4.83 4.50
C ILE A 9 0.51 -3.73 3.47
N PHE A 10 0.07 -3.90 2.22
CA PHE A 10 0.26 -2.87 1.20
C PHE A 10 -0.55 -1.60 1.47
N GLU A 11 -1.78 -1.71 2.00
CA GLU A 11 -2.55 -0.53 2.42
C GLU A 11 -1.88 0.20 3.59
N GLU A 12 -1.46 -0.52 4.63
CA GLU A 12 -0.79 0.07 5.80
C GLU A 12 0.53 0.75 5.41
N LEU A 13 1.32 0.12 4.53
CA LEU A 13 2.55 0.73 4.02
C LEU A 13 2.26 2.00 3.20
N ALA A 14 1.17 2.01 2.42
CA ALA A 14 0.78 3.21 1.69
C ALA A 14 0.35 4.34 2.64
N ASP A 15 -0.38 4.04 3.70
CA ASP A 15 -0.75 5.02 4.75
C ASP A 15 0.50 5.63 5.40
N LEU A 16 1.46 4.79 5.81
CA LEU A 16 2.69 5.25 6.44
C LEU A 16 3.52 6.13 5.49
N LEU A 17 3.64 5.75 4.22
CA LEU A 17 4.36 6.52 3.22
C LEU A 17 3.68 7.86 2.94
N GLU A 18 2.35 7.90 2.93
CA GLU A 18 1.59 9.13 2.76
C GLU A 18 1.79 10.09 3.94
N LEU A 19 1.78 9.58 5.17
CA LEU A 19 2.07 10.34 6.39
C LEU A 19 3.52 10.87 6.43
N ASP A 20 4.48 10.08 5.94
CA ASP A 20 5.90 10.47 5.84
C ASP A 20 6.16 11.50 4.71
N GLY A 21 5.12 11.89 3.95
CA GLY A 21 5.27 12.79 2.80
C GLY A 21 6.11 12.18 1.68
N ALA A 22 6.14 10.85 1.58
CA ALA A 22 6.89 10.15 0.56
C ALA A 22 6.38 10.47 -0.86
N ASN A 23 7.17 10.07 -1.87
CA ASN A 23 6.81 10.27 -3.26
C ASN A 23 5.38 9.75 -3.57
N PRO A 24 4.46 10.61 -4.04
CA PRO A 24 3.07 10.21 -4.31
C PRO A 24 2.92 9.08 -5.34
N PHE A 25 3.87 8.94 -6.27
CA PHE A 25 3.90 7.79 -7.19
C PHE A 25 4.10 6.48 -6.45
N ARG A 26 5.00 6.46 -5.45
CA ARG A 26 5.28 5.27 -4.63
C ARG A 26 4.09 4.90 -3.76
N VAL A 27 3.42 5.89 -3.15
CA VAL A 27 2.17 5.68 -2.40
C VAL A 27 1.12 5.02 -3.29
N ARG A 28 0.85 5.59 -4.48
CA ARG A 28 -0.12 5.02 -5.42
C ARG A 28 0.24 3.60 -5.89
N ALA A 29 1.52 3.29 -6.04
CA ALA A 29 1.95 1.95 -6.43
C ALA A 29 1.54 0.90 -5.38
N TYR A 30 1.73 1.18 -4.08
CA TYR A 30 1.31 0.27 -3.02
C TYR A 30 -0.21 0.13 -2.91
N ARG A 31 -0.97 1.22 -3.06
CA ARG A 31 -2.44 1.16 -3.15
C ARG A 31 -2.91 0.28 -4.32
N ASN A 32 -2.27 0.38 -5.47
CA ASN A 32 -2.61 -0.44 -6.63
C ASN A 32 -2.22 -1.91 -6.42
N ALA A 33 -1.09 -2.18 -5.76
CA ALA A 33 -0.70 -3.53 -5.39
C ALA A 33 -1.72 -4.19 -4.45
N ALA A 34 -2.20 -3.45 -3.44
CA ALA A 34 -3.24 -3.93 -2.53
C ALA A 34 -4.55 -4.33 -3.25
N ARG A 35 -4.92 -3.62 -4.31
CA ARG A 35 -6.11 -3.92 -5.12
C ARG A 35 -5.93 -5.12 -6.07
N THR A 36 -4.69 -5.50 -6.33
CA THR A 36 -4.36 -6.53 -7.33
C THR A 36 -4.17 -7.92 -6.70
N VAL A 37 -3.73 -7.96 -5.44
CA VAL A 37 -3.44 -9.19 -4.70
C VAL A 37 -4.67 -9.73 -3.99
#